data_AF-A0A819N0Y5-F1
#
_entry.id   AF-A0A819N0Y5-F1
#
_cell.length_a   1.000
_cell.length_b   1.000
_cell.length_c   1.000
_cell.angle_alpha   90.00
_cell.angle_beta   90.00
_cell.angle_gamma   90.00
#
_symmetry.space_group_name_H-M   'P 1'
#
loop_
_entity.id
_entity.type
_entity.pdbx_description
1 polymer ?
#
loop_
_entity_poly.entity_id
_entity_poly.type
_entity_poly.pdbx_seq_one_letter_code
_entity_poly.pdbx_strand_id
1 'polypeptide(L)' 'MSYASGSTVDWTYGTANIIFSYGVELRDTGDYGFLLPENQIIPTGKETLAGELALLKYIERHVLGAAAAAEAEPSVGPLA' A
#
# COMPACT_ATOMS: atom_id res chain seq x y z
N MET A 1 -16.47 12.46 -3.39
CA MET A 1 -15.14 12.04 -3.86
C MET A 1 -14.39 13.28 -4.32
N SER A 2 -13.35 13.71 -3.62
CA SER A 2 -12.41 14.71 -4.12
C SER A 2 -11.30 14.02 -4.93
N TYR A 3 -10.66 14.74 -5.85
CA TYR A 3 -9.50 14.27 -6.59
C TYR A 3 -8.26 14.99 -6.06
N ALA A 4 -7.18 14.25 -5.81
CA ALA A 4 -5.90 14.79 -5.42
C ALA A 4 -4.82 14.20 -6.34
N SER A 5 -4.02 15.07 -6.95
CA SER A 5 -2.90 14.69 -7.82
C SER A 5 -1.59 15.06 -7.18
N GLY A 6 -0.55 14.26 -7.40
CA GLY A 6 0.80 14.53 -6.89
C GLY A 6 0.98 14.09 -5.45
N SER A 7 0.17 13.12 -5.00
CA SER A 7 0.40 12.46 -3.73
C SER A 7 1.68 11.62 -3.79
N THR A 8 2.25 11.31 -2.62
CA THR A 8 3.39 10.39 -2.54
C THR A 8 3.06 9.01 -3.13
N VAL A 9 1.80 8.57 -3.01
CA VAL A 9 1.32 7.30 -3.60
C VAL A 9 1.39 7.37 -5.14
N ASP A 10 0.94 8.47 -5.74
CA ASP A 10 1.01 8.66 -7.20
C ASP A 10 2.46 8.60 -7.70
N TRP A 11 3.37 9.29 -7.02
CA TRP A 11 4.77 9.35 -7.43
C TRP A 11 5.49 8.01 -7.25
N THR A 12 5.30 7.34 -6.11
CA THR A 12 5.93 6.03 -5.84
C THR A 12 5.44 4.95 -6.80
N TYR A 13 4.16 4.97 -7.16
CA TYR A 13 3.61 4.06 -8.16
C TYR A 13 4.10 4.39 -9.57
N GLY A 14 3.92 5.64 -10.01
CA GLY A 14 4.11 6.03 -11.42
C GLY A 14 5.54 6.35 -11.83
N THR A 15 6.41 6.78 -10.90
CA THR A 15 7.81 7.14 -11.19
C THR A 15 8.80 6.14 -10.61
N ALA A 16 8.61 5.73 -9.36
CA ALA A 16 9.53 4.81 -8.69
C ALA A 16 9.23 3.31 -8.97
N ASN A 17 8.18 3.01 -9.74
CA ASN A 17 7.73 1.66 -10.09
C ASN A 17 7.48 0.75 -8.87
N ILE A 18 7.05 1.32 -7.74
CA ILE A 18 6.66 0.56 -6.55
C ILE A 18 5.19 0.18 -6.70
N ILE A 19 4.94 -1.04 -7.18
CA ILE A 19 3.59 -1.50 -7.55
C ILE A 19 2.65 -1.73 -6.36
N PHE A 20 3.21 -1.86 -5.15
CA PHE A 20 2.45 -1.93 -3.90
C PHE A 20 2.58 -0.60 -3.15
N SER A 21 1.88 0.42 -3.63
CA SER A 21 1.90 1.76 -3.04
C SER A 21 0.55 2.13 -2.44
N TYR A 22 0.53 2.47 -1.15
CA TYR A 22 -0.68 2.72 -0.37
C TYR A 22 -0.46 3.84 0.65
N GLY A 23 -1.50 4.64 0.88
CA GLY A 23 -1.62 5.53 2.02
C GLY A 23 -2.72 5.01 2.95
N VAL A 24 -2.47 5.02 4.26
CA VAL A 24 -3.44 4.57 5.27
C VAL A 24 -3.85 5.77 6.11
N GLU A 25 -5.14 6.10 6.06
CA GLU A 25 -5.75 7.09 6.95
C GLU A 25 -6.28 6.36 8.19
N LEU A 26 -5.88 6.85 9.38
CA LEU A 26 -6.16 6.19 10.66
C LEU A 26 -7.50 6.62 11.25
N ARG A 27 -7.78 6.20 12.48
CA ARG A 27 -8.93 6.67 13.25
C ARG A 27 -8.86 8.18 13.50
N ASP A 28 -9.98 8.87 13.65
CA ASP A 28 -11.37 8.41 13.50
C ASP A 28 -12.02 8.96 12.22
N THR A 29 -13.35 9.01 12.16
CA THR A 29 -14.10 9.55 11.02
C THR A 29 -14.63 10.97 11.23
N GLY A 30 -14.09 11.69 12.22
CA GLY A 30 -14.38 13.11 12.43
C GLY A 30 -14.95 13.50 13.80
N ASP A 31 -15.07 12.58 14.76
CA ASP A 31 -15.51 12.93 16.12
C ASP A 31 -14.43 13.71 16.87
N TYR A 32 -13.17 13.25 16.75
CA TYR A 32 -11.98 13.86 17.31
C TYR A 32 -11.00 14.33 16.22
N GLY A 33 -10.99 13.69 15.05
CA GLY A 33 -10.09 14.02 13.95
C GLY A 33 -8.63 14.00 14.38
N PHE A 34 -7.93 15.12 14.17
CA PHE A 34 -6.50 15.24 14.54
C PHE A 34 -6.23 15.24 16.05
N LEU A 35 -7.26 15.36 16.90
CA LEU A 35 -7.15 15.39 18.36
C LEU A 35 -7.68 14.10 19.01
N LEU A 36 -7.37 12.95 18.40
CA LEU A 36 -7.78 11.64 18.89
C LEU A 36 -7.27 11.40 20.34
N PRO A 37 -8.12 10.94 21.27
CA PRO A 37 -7.74 10.77 22.67
C PRO A 37 -6.61 9.75 22.87
N GLU A 38 -5.80 9.94 23.91
CA GLU A 38 -4.64 9.09 24.22
C GLU A 38 -4.98 7.60 24.37
N ASN A 39 -6.18 7.28 24.86
CA ASN A 39 -6.65 5.91 25.03
C ASN A 39 -6.90 5.17 23.70
N GLN A 40 -6.89 5.89 22.57
CA GLN A 40 -6.99 5.32 21.22
C GLN A 40 -5.64 5.06 20.56
N ILE A 41 -4.51 5.50 21.13
CA ILE A 41 -3.17 5.33 20.53
C ILE A 41 -2.86 3.83 20.34
N ILE A 42 -2.92 3.05 21.43
CA ILE A 42 -2.61 1.61 21.37
C ILE A 42 -3.63 0.82 20.53
N PRO A 43 -4.95 1.03 20.66
CA PRO A 43 -5.92 0.38 19.78
C PRO A 43 -5.67 0.66 18.29
N THR A 44 -5.42 1.91 17.91
CA THR A 44 -5.13 2.29 16.52
C THR A 44 -3.86 1.59 16.01
N GLY A 45 -2.77 1.65 16.79
CA GLY A 45 -1.53 0.97 16.40
C GLY A 45 -1.67 -0.55 16.21
N LYS A 46 -2.48 -1.22 17.05
CA LYS A 46 -2.71 -2.66 16.94
C LYS A 46 -3.45 -3.05 15.66
N GLU A 47 -4.49 -2.32 15.29
CA GLU A 47 -5.24 -2.63 14.07
C GLU A 47 -4.47 -2.24 12.81
N THR A 48 -3.75 -1.12 12.82
CA THR A 48 -2.89 -0.70 11.70
C THR A 48 -1.82 -1.76 11.44
N LEU A 49 -1.11 -2.19 12.49
CA LEU A 49 -0.08 -3.22 12.37
C LEU A 49 -0.65 -4.55 11.86
N ALA A 50 -1.84 -4.94 12.33
CA ALA A 50 -2.49 -6.15 11.84
C ALA A 50 -2.80 -6.07 10.33
N GLY A 51 -3.27 -4.91 9.85
CA GLY A 51 -3.50 -4.64 8.44
C GLY A 51 -2.20 -4.65 7.62
N GLU A 52 -1.16 -3.98 8.10
CA GLU A 52 0.16 -3.94 7.45
C GLU A 52 0.77 -5.34 7.34
N LEU A 53 0.72 -6.15 8.41
CA LEU A 53 1.23 -7.53 8.38
C LEU A 53 0.45 -8.40 7.38
N ALA A 54 -0.86 -8.18 7.23
CA ALA A 54 -1.66 -8.89 6.23
C ALA A 54 -1.26 -8.48 4.80
N LEU A 55 -1.03 -7.18 4.56
CA LEU A 55 -0.52 -6.66 3.30
C LEU A 55 0.87 -7.21 2.98
N LEU A 56 1.80 -7.20 3.94
CA LEU A 56 3.14 -7.75 3.75
C LEU A 56 3.11 -9.23 3.39
N LYS A 57 2.29 -10.04 4.07
CA LYS A 57 2.07 -11.45 3.71
C LYS A 57 1.47 -11.61 2.31
N TYR A 58 0.59 -10.71 1.91
CA TYR A 58 0.06 -10.70 0.55
C TYR A 58 1.17 -10.40 -0.46
N ILE A 59 1.94 -9.34 -0.24
CA ILE A 59 3.09 -8.95 -1.09
C ILE A 59 4.08 -10.10 -1.19
N GLU A 60 4.48 -10.70 -0.07
CA GLU A 60 5.41 -11.84 -0.03
C GLU A 60 4.95 -12.98 -0.96
N ARG A 61 3.68 -13.39 -0.87
CA ARG A 61 3.12 -14.44 -1.75
C ARG A 61 3.14 -14.05 -3.22
N HIS A 62 2.90 -12.78 -3.54
CA HIS A 62 2.77 -12.33 -4.92
C HIS A 62 4.09 -11.89 -5.55
N VAL A 63 5.09 -11.52 -4.74
CA VAL A 63 6.45 -11.20 -5.20
C VAL A 63 7.27 -12.48 -5.33
N LEU A 64 7.21 -13.41 -4.38
CA LEU A 64 7.94 -14.69 -4.49
C LEU A 64 7.31 -15.61 -5.55
N GLY A 65 5.98 -15.56 -5.70
CA GLY A 65 5.30 -16.23 -6.83
C GLY A 65 5.61 -15.58 -8.18
N ALA A 66 5.74 -14.25 -8.23
CA ALA A 66 6.15 -13.55 -9.44
C ALA A 66 7.63 -13.73 -9.78
N ALA A 67 8.53 -13.88 -8.80
CA ALA A 67 9.94 -14.19 -9.04
C ALA A 67 10.09 -15.56 -9.72
N ALA A 68 9.29 -16.56 -9.31
CA ALA A 68 9.24 -17.86 -9.99
C ALA A 68 8.63 -17.77 -11.41
N ALA A 69 7.72 -16.82 -11.67
CA ALA A 69 7.13 -16.59 -12.98
C ALA A 69 7.99 -15.69 -13.89
N ALA A 70 8.81 -14.79 -13.33
CA ALA A 70 9.69 -13.88 -14.04
C ALA A 70 10.97 -14.56 -14.56
N GLU A 71 11.30 -15.75 -14.07
CA GLU A 71 12.30 -16.63 -14.70
C GLU A 71 11.80 -17.29 -15.99
N ALA A 72 10.50 -17.22 -16.29
CA ALA A 72 9.97 -17.50 -17.62
C ALA A 72 9.96 -16.20 -18.43
N GLU A 73 10.96 -16.01 -19.28
CA GLU A 73 11.14 -14.79 -20.06
C GLU A 73 9.85 -14.33 -20.77
N PRO A 74 9.51 -13.03 -20.73
CA PRO A 74 8.52 -12.50 -21.64
C PRO A 74 9.14 -12.42 -23.03
N SER A 75 8.71 -13.29 -23.95
CA SER A 75 9.10 -13.17 -25.36
C SER A 75 8.65 -11.80 -25.87
N VAL A 76 9.61 -10.90 -26.10
CA VAL A 76 9.34 -9.61 -26.72
C VAL A 76 9.00 -9.88 -28.19
N GLY A 77 7.71 -9.94 -28.50
CA GLY A 77 7.24 -9.85 -29.88
C GLY A 77 7.53 -8.45 -30.43
N PRO A 78 7.89 -8.29 -31.72
CA PRO A 78 8.32 -7.00 -32.24
C PRO A 78 7.16 -6.00 -32.17
N LEU A 79 7.48 -4.79 -31.74
CA LEU A 79 6.59 -3.63 -31.83
C LEU A 79 6.24 -3.39 -33.30
N ALA A 80 4.96 -3.50 -33.63
CA ALA A 80 4.36 -3.04 -34.88
C ALA A 80 3.44 -1.86 -34.60
#